data_AF-A0A7V8Y0Z3-F1
#
_entry.id   AF-A0A7V8Y0Z3-F1
#
_cell.length_a   1.000
_cell.length_b   1.000
_cell.length_c   1.000
_cell.angle_alpha   90.00
_cell.angle_beta   90.00
_cell.angle_gamma   90.00
#
_symmetry.space_group_name_H-M   'P 1'
#
loop_
_entity.id
_entity.type
_entity.pdbx_description
1 polymer ?
#
loop_
_entity_poly.entity_id
_entity_poly.type
_entity_poly.pdbx_seq_one_letter_code
_entity_poly.pdbx_strand_id
1 'polypeptide(L)'
;MPSPTARSFAALARSSPWRWRSVRFVLRRSGYPGYNDSAVRGWIRRPAALRVEQLDGTLITAEAAQGGPGRPYAVSVDVDLDADGLVTRRPDRYAWHHDDPMYQDYQWVAMLDPVELADGYDTDGGRRESAPPVRIDEIREVEHHGRPAWEALMRPTDSYDPRCSCCPLLFSAQSVARSGSLAEHMKPADPRYADAHRVRLDVGTGICVRTEEVGGDFAGRGHDVAIETVDEPFPDGLFTAARRRRRG
;
A
#
# COMPACT_ATOMS: atom_id res chain seq x y z
N MET A 1 -21.17 -9.17 6.47
CA MET A 1 -20.80 -7.74 6.52
C MET A 1 -21.79 -6.97 5.65
N PRO A 2 -22.04 -5.68 5.92
CA PRO A 2 -22.84 -4.86 5.01
C PRO A 2 -22.17 -4.77 3.64
N SER A 3 -22.98 -4.58 2.59
CA SER A 3 -22.47 -4.39 1.23
C SER A 3 -21.53 -3.20 1.15
N PRO A 4 -20.44 -3.28 0.37
CA PRO A 4 -19.43 -2.24 0.35
C PRO A 4 -19.95 -0.94 -0.27
N THR A 5 -19.62 0.17 0.37
CA THR A 5 -19.89 1.53 -0.09
C THR A 5 -18.57 2.27 -0.28
N ALA A 6 -18.58 3.43 -0.95
CA ALA A 6 -17.35 4.24 -1.09
C ALA A 6 -16.76 4.61 0.28
N ARG A 7 -17.63 4.92 1.26
CA ARG A 7 -17.23 5.22 2.64
C ARG A 7 -16.57 4.03 3.31
N SER A 8 -17.18 2.83 3.23
CA SER A 8 -16.61 1.64 3.87
C SER A 8 -15.31 1.20 3.17
N PHE A 9 -15.21 1.35 1.85
CA PHE A 9 -13.98 1.08 1.10
C PHE A 9 -12.83 1.98 1.56
N ALA A 10 -13.07 3.29 1.65
CA ALA A 10 -12.10 4.24 2.19
C ALA A 10 -11.75 3.92 3.66
N ALA A 11 -12.74 3.58 4.49
CA ALA A 11 -12.49 3.19 5.88
C ALA A 11 -11.68 1.89 5.99
N LEU A 12 -11.87 0.91 5.09
CA LEU A 12 -11.08 -0.32 5.05
C LEU A 12 -9.62 -0.03 4.68
N ALA A 13 -9.39 0.77 3.63
CA ALA A 13 -8.04 1.25 3.29
C ALA A 13 -7.39 1.98 4.46
N ARG A 14 -8.14 2.88 5.11
CA ARG A 14 -7.70 3.59 6.32
C ARG A 14 -7.34 2.65 7.45
N SER A 15 -7.95 1.48 7.54
CA SER A 15 -7.79 0.57 8.68
C SER A 15 -6.57 -0.34 8.59
N SER A 16 -5.93 -0.50 7.43
CA SER A 16 -4.90 -1.52 7.22
C SER A 16 -3.82 -1.60 8.32
N PRO A 17 -3.26 -0.49 8.83
CA PRO A 17 -2.28 -0.52 9.92
C PRO A 17 -2.73 -1.24 11.19
N TRP A 18 -4.03 -1.20 11.48
CA TRP A 18 -4.60 -1.73 12.72
C TRP A 18 -5.19 -3.13 12.59
N ARG A 19 -5.32 -3.66 11.37
CA ARG A 19 -6.00 -4.94 11.11
C ARG A 19 -5.09 -6.16 11.12
N TRP A 20 -3.78 -5.96 11.16
CA TRP A 20 -2.79 -7.04 11.17
C TRP A 20 -1.46 -6.59 11.79
N ARG A 21 -0.71 -7.57 12.30
CA ARG A 21 0.61 -7.45 12.93
C ARG A 21 1.67 -8.20 12.15
N SER A 22 1.33 -9.31 11.51
CA SER A 22 2.22 -10.01 10.59
C SER A 22 1.50 -10.47 9.34
N VAL A 23 2.20 -10.50 8.21
CA VAL A 23 1.67 -11.02 6.95
C VAL A 23 2.78 -11.68 6.14
N ARG A 24 2.47 -12.80 5.49
CA ARG A 24 3.27 -13.39 4.43
C ARG A 24 2.47 -13.33 3.12
N PHE A 25 3.11 -12.90 2.04
CA PHE A 25 2.45 -12.78 0.75
C PHE A 25 3.40 -12.97 -0.42
N VAL A 26 2.85 -13.23 -1.60
CA VAL A 26 3.56 -13.17 -2.88
C VAL A 26 3.12 -11.92 -3.62
N LEU A 27 4.08 -11.07 -4.00
CA LEU A 27 3.87 -9.88 -4.82
C LEU A 27 4.31 -10.14 -6.26
N ARG A 28 3.43 -9.84 -7.21
CA ARG A 28 3.74 -9.72 -8.64
C ARG A 28 3.51 -8.28 -9.07
N ARG A 29 4.48 -7.72 -9.77
CA ARG A 29 4.37 -6.43 -10.46
C ARG A 29 4.37 -6.70 -11.96
N SER A 30 3.59 -5.94 -12.71
CA SER A 30 3.49 -6.09 -14.15
C SER A 30 3.52 -4.73 -14.83
N GLY A 31 4.32 -4.63 -15.89
CA GLY A 31 4.38 -3.44 -16.74
C GLY A 31 5.15 -2.24 -16.16
N TYR A 32 5.77 -2.35 -14.98
CA TYR A 32 6.61 -1.28 -14.43
C TYR A 32 8.06 -1.36 -14.94
N PRO A 33 8.60 -0.30 -15.58
CA PRO A 33 10.00 -0.27 -16.01
C PRO A 33 10.96 -0.46 -14.82
N GLY A 34 11.98 -1.30 -14.98
CA GLY A 34 13.00 -1.52 -13.96
C GLY A 34 12.66 -2.58 -12.90
N TYR A 35 11.41 -3.06 -12.87
CA TYR A 35 11.08 -4.29 -12.16
C TYR A 35 11.22 -5.46 -13.12
N ASN A 36 11.85 -6.54 -12.66
CA ASN A 36 11.67 -7.82 -13.34
C ASN A 36 10.24 -8.29 -13.03
N ASP A 37 9.57 -8.91 -14.01
CA ASP A 37 8.25 -9.54 -13.78
C ASP A 37 8.34 -10.76 -12.83
N SER A 38 9.48 -10.96 -12.15
CA SER A 38 9.65 -12.02 -11.19
C SER A 38 8.94 -11.67 -9.89
N ALA A 39 8.05 -12.56 -9.48
CA ALA A 39 7.38 -12.48 -8.20
C ALA A 39 8.37 -12.61 -7.03
N VAL A 40 8.09 -11.92 -5.93
CA VAL A 40 8.81 -12.07 -4.67
C VAL A 40 7.86 -12.52 -3.56
N ARG A 41 8.38 -13.26 -2.58
CA ARG A 41 7.66 -13.57 -1.34
C ARG A 41 8.13 -12.62 -0.24
N GLY A 42 7.19 -11.91 0.37
CA GLY A 42 7.43 -10.97 1.45
C GLY A 42 6.91 -11.48 2.78
N TRP A 43 7.62 -11.16 3.86
CA TRP A 43 7.14 -11.26 5.24
C TRP A 43 7.28 -9.90 5.88
N ILE A 44 6.18 -9.40 6.45
CA ILE A 44 6.20 -8.24 7.31
C ILE A 44 5.81 -8.71 8.71
N ARG A 45 6.54 -8.22 9.72
CA ARG A 45 6.08 -8.21 11.10
C ARG A 45 6.24 -6.80 11.62
N ARG A 46 5.11 -6.15 11.85
CA ARG A 46 5.09 -4.81 12.40
C ARG A 46 5.68 -4.83 13.83
N PRO A 47 6.39 -3.77 14.24
CA PRO A 47 6.49 -2.50 13.54
C PRO A 47 7.56 -2.41 12.44
N ALA A 48 8.58 -3.28 12.43
CA ALA A 48 9.80 -2.95 11.67
C ALA A 48 10.60 -4.16 11.16
N ALA A 49 9.97 -5.33 11.04
CA ALA A 49 10.61 -6.53 10.52
C ALA A 49 10.12 -6.84 9.10
N LEU A 50 11.09 -7.04 8.20
CA LEU A 50 10.92 -7.31 6.78
C LEU A 50 11.81 -8.47 6.37
N ARG A 51 11.26 -9.40 5.58
CA ARG A 51 12.04 -10.36 4.82
C ARG A 51 11.47 -10.42 3.41
N VAL A 52 12.35 -10.52 2.42
CA VAL A 52 11.96 -10.71 1.02
C VAL A 52 12.84 -11.81 0.41
N GLU A 53 12.19 -12.74 -0.27
CA GLU A 53 12.81 -13.82 -1.02
C GLU A 53 12.32 -13.84 -2.47
N GLN A 54 13.13 -14.36 -3.37
CA GLN A 54 12.63 -14.89 -4.64
C GLN A 54 11.77 -16.14 -4.38
N LEU A 55 10.91 -16.51 -5.33
CA LEU A 55 10.04 -17.68 -5.15
C LEU A 55 10.78 -19.02 -5.03
N ASP A 56 12.03 -19.09 -5.48
CA ASP A 56 12.91 -20.25 -5.32
C ASP A 56 13.56 -20.36 -3.93
N GLY A 57 13.26 -19.40 -3.03
CA GLY A 57 13.81 -19.33 -1.68
C GLY A 57 15.11 -18.54 -1.56
N THR A 58 15.61 -17.95 -2.65
CA THR A 58 16.78 -17.08 -2.61
C THR A 58 16.49 -15.82 -1.80
N LEU A 59 17.20 -15.64 -0.69
CA LEU A 59 17.08 -14.47 0.18
C LEU A 59 17.56 -13.20 -0.55
N ILE A 60 16.68 -12.20 -0.61
CA ILE A 60 17.01 -10.86 -1.13
C ILE A 60 17.38 -9.94 0.05
N THR A 61 16.51 -9.82 1.04
CA THR A 61 16.79 -9.08 2.28
C THR A 61 16.07 -9.68 3.48
N ALA A 62 16.64 -9.51 4.67
CA ALA A 62 16.03 -9.83 5.96
C ALA A 62 16.55 -8.84 6.99
N GLU A 63 15.65 -7.99 7.48
CA GLU A 63 15.96 -6.87 8.36
C GLU A 63 14.93 -6.82 9.49
N ALA A 64 15.42 -6.61 10.71
CA ALA A 64 14.60 -6.20 11.84
C ALA A 64 15.23 -4.91 12.37
N ALA A 65 14.54 -3.78 12.20
CA ALA A 65 15.01 -2.56 12.84
C ALA A 65 14.79 -2.68 14.36
N GLN A 66 15.79 -2.27 15.14
CA GLN A 66 15.53 -1.89 16.52
C GLN A 66 14.88 -0.51 16.46
N GLY A 67 13.67 -0.37 17.03
CA GLY A 67 12.89 0.87 16.95
C GLY A 67 13.77 2.10 17.20
N GLY A 68 13.83 2.99 16.21
CA GLY A 68 14.58 4.23 16.35
C GLY A 68 13.94 5.14 17.40
N PRO A 69 14.71 5.98 18.11
CA PRO A 69 14.12 6.94 19.04
C PRO A 69 13.30 7.99 18.28
N GLY A 70 12.10 8.30 18.76
CA GLY A 70 11.43 9.56 18.39
C GLY A 70 9.91 9.56 18.29
N ARG A 71 9.25 8.50 17.80
CA ARG A 71 7.77 8.46 17.66
C ARG A 71 7.19 7.04 17.82
N PRO A 72 5.91 6.88 18.22
CA PRO A 72 5.25 5.58 18.19
C PRO A 72 4.98 5.14 16.75
N TYR A 73 4.90 3.83 16.50
CA TYR A 73 4.45 3.32 15.21
C TYR A 73 2.93 3.44 15.10
N ALA A 74 2.36 3.60 13.89
CA ALA A 74 0.90 3.69 13.71
C ALA A 74 0.13 2.56 14.43
N VAL A 75 0.69 1.35 14.45
CA VAL A 75 0.13 0.17 15.14
C VAL A 75 -0.09 0.33 16.65
N SER A 76 0.64 1.23 17.29
CA SER A 76 0.61 1.45 18.74
C SER A 76 -0.26 2.63 19.16
N VAL A 77 -1.05 3.16 18.23
CA VAL A 77 -1.90 4.33 18.45
C VAL A 77 -3.35 3.91 18.50
N ASP A 78 -4.07 4.34 19.53
CA ASP A 78 -5.51 4.15 19.63
C ASP A 78 -6.25 4.98 18.58
N VAL A 79 -7.29 4.37 18.00
CA VAL A 79 -8.08 4.96 16.91
C VAL A 79 -9.56 4.77 17.13
N ASP A 80 -10.34 5.76 16.71
CA ASP A 80 -11.79 5.72 16.73
C ASP A 80 -12.30 4.76 15.63
N LEU A 81 -13.06 3.74 16.02
CA LEU A 81 -13.68 2.78 15.12
C LEU A 81 -15.16 3.09 14.90
N ASP A 82 -15.67 2.80 13.71
CA ASP A 82 -17.11 2.80 13.43
C ASP A 82 -17.78 1.48 13.86
N ALA A 83 -19.08 1.36 13.58
CA ALA A 83 -19.87 0.18 13.92
C ALA A 83 -19.40 -1.11 13.22
N ASP A 84 -18.66 -1.00 12.12
CA ASP A 84 -18.08 -2.12 11.37
C ASP A 84 -16.64 -2.44 11.84
N GLY A 85 -16.15 -1.74 12.86
CA GLY A 85 -14.79 -1.90 13.37
C GLY A 85 -13.72 -1.30 12.44
N LEU A 86 -14.10 -0.34 11.58
CA LEU A 86 -13.19 0.35 10.68
C LEU A 86 -12.81 1.73 11.22
N VAL A 87 -11.56 2.13 10.98
CA VAL A 87 -11.01 3.41 11.42
C VAL A 87 -11.77 4.56 10.77
N THR A 88 -12.33 5.43 11.60
CA THR A 88 -13.08 6.61 11.13
C THR A 88 -12.15 7.74 10.69
N ARG A 89 -11.02 7.90 11.38
CA ARG A 89 -10.03 8.95 11.15
C ARG A 89 -8.69 8.53 11.72
N ARG A 90 -7.61 8.76 10.96
CA ARG A 90 -6.26 8.58 11.48
C ARG A 90 -5.86 9.76 12.36
N PRO A 91 -5.08 9.53 13.42
CA PRO A 91 -4.45 10.62 14.13
C PRO A 91 -3.41 11.31 13.23
N ASP A 92 -3.03 12.54 13.58
CA ASP A 92 -2.25 13.43 12.70
C ASP A 92 -1.00 12.72 12.11
N ARG A 93 -0.80 12.89 10.80
CA ARG A 93 0.31 12.34 10.02
C ARG A 93 1.69 12.86 10.42
N TYR A 94 1.81 13.65 11.49
CA TYR A 94 3.11 14.04 12.04
C TYR A 94 3.35 13.48 13.45
N ALA A 95 2.40 12.74 14.02
CA ALA A 95 2.51 12.27 15.40
C ALA A 95 3.14 10.86 15.52
N TRP A 96 3.33 10.12 14.42
CA TRP A 96 3.71 8.69 14.45
C TRP A 96 4.69 8.33 13.31
N HIS A 97 5.24 7.11 13.31
CA HIS A 97 5.91 6.53 12.14
C HIS A 97 4.86 5.87 11.23
N HIS A 98 4.82 6.29 9.97
CA HIS A 98 3.75 5.93 9.02
C HIS A 98 4.05 4.70 8.17
N ASP A 99 5.32 4.28 8.11
CA ASP A 99 5.77 3.39 7.05
C ASP A 99 6.09 2.00 7.61
N ASP A 100 5.44 1.01 7.00
CA ASP A 100 5.91 -0.36 7.03
C ASP A 100 7.34 -0.43 6.46
N PRO A 101 8.17 -1.40 6.89
CA PRO A 101 9.52 -1.51 6.36
C PRO A 101 9.48 -1.71 4.84
N MET A 102 10.28 -0.90 4.16
CA MET A 102 10.23 -0.70 2.71
C MET A 102 11.11 -1.70 1.96
N TYR A 103 10.58 -2.27 0.88
CA TYR A 103 11.35 -3.00 -0.12
C TYR A 103 11.23 -2.30 -1.48
N GLN A 104 12.38 -1.92 -2.04
CA GLN A 104 12.55 -1.20 -3.32
C GLN A 104 11.99 0.23 -3.36
N ASP A 105 10.71 0.44 -3.09
CA ASP A 105 10.05 1.74 -3.29
C ASP A 105 8.82 1.96 -2.40
N TYR A 106 8.23 3.17 -2.43
CA TYR A 106 7.04 3.49 -1.63
C TYR A 106 5.77 2.83 -2.15
N GLN A 107 5.74 2.29 -3.36
CA GLN A 107 4.59 1.52 -3.85
C GLN A 107 4.37 0.27 -3.00
N TRP A 108 5.45 -0.36 -2.54
CA TRP A 108 5.40 -1.46 -1.55
C TRP A 108 4.70 -1.03 -0.25
N VAL A 109 5.06 0.14 0.28
CA VAL A 109 4.49 0.66 1.53
C VAL A 109 3.04 1.08 1.33
N ALA A 110 2.74 1.76 0.22
CA ALA A 110 1.39 2.20 -0.14
C ALA A 110 0.43 1.01 -0.35
N MET A 111 0.93 -0.13 -0.83
CA MET A 111 0.16 -1.37 -0.90
C MET A 111 -0.22 -1.90 0.49
N LEU A 112 0.74 -1.96 1.41
CA LEU A 112 0.54 -2.46 2.78
C LEU A 112 -0.32 -1.52 3.62
N ASP A 113 -0.23 -0.23 3.37
CA ASP A 113 -1.00 0.80 4.04
C ASP A 113 -1.58 1.81 3.01
N PRO A 114 -2.72 1.47 2.37
CA PRO A 114 -3.29 2.22 1.23
C PRO A 114 -4.09 3.46 1.65
N VAL A 115 -3.54 4.25 2.57
CA VAL A 115 -4.13 5.49 3.07
C VAL A 115 -4.43 6.51 1.98
N GLU A 116 -3.66 6.49 0.88
CA GLU A 116 -3.85 7.37 -0.28
C GLU A 116 -5.23 7.20 -0.94
N LEU A 117 -5.90 6.06 -0.72
CA LEU A 117 -7.25 5.79 -1.20
C LEU A 117 -8.34 6.33 -0.26
N ALA A 118 -7.97 6.72 0.96
CA ALA A 118 -8.89 7.04 2.04
C ALA A 118 -8.86 8.52 2.43
N ASP A 119 -7.66 9.08 2.58
CA ASP A 119 -7.43 10.41 3.12
C ASP A 119 -6.59 11.22 2.12
N GLY A 120 -7.09 12.40 1.72
CA GLY A 120 -6.42 13.29 0.78
C GLY A 120 -5.70 14.46 1.45
N TYR A 121 -4.98 15.26 0.65
CA TYR A 121 -4.38 16.51 1.11
C TYR A 121 -5.40 17.64 1.09
N ASP A 122 -5.47 18.44 2.15
CA ASP A 122 -6.22 19.70 2.15
C ASP A 122 -5.33 20.81 1.56
N THR A 123 -5.62 21.23 0.32
CA THR A 123 -4.81 22.20 -0.43
C THR A 123 -4.82 23.62 0.16
N ASP A 124 -5.78 23.95 1.02
CA ASP A 124 -6.00 25.33 1.49
C ASP A 124 -5.53 25.60 2.92
N GLY A 125 -4.79 24.68 3.56
CA GLY A 125 -4.23 24.89 4.90
C GLY A 125 -5.29 25.17 5.98
N GLY A 126 -6.57 24.90 5.69
CA GLY A 126 -7.69 25.36 6.49
C GLY A 126 -8.92 24.50 6.30
N ARG A 127 -8.96 23.36 7.02
CA ARG A 127 -10.15 22.65 7.49
C ARG A 127 -11.43 22.82 6.63
N ARG A 128 -11.34 22.60 5.32
CA ARG A 128 -12.51 22.15 4.57
C ARG A 128 -12.54 20.64 4.65
N GLU A 129 -13.72 20.05 4.74
CA GLU A 129 -13.88 18.60 4.60
C GLU A 129 -13.06 18.16 3.39
N SER A 130 -11.97 17.42 3.64
CA SER A 130 -11.01 17.05 2.60
C SER A 130 -11.79 16.36 1.50
N ALA A 131 -11.80 16.94 0.30
CA ALA A 131 -12.44 16.32 -0.84
C ALA A 131 -11.82 14.91 -1.02
N PRO A 132 -12.63 13.91 -1.41
CA PRO A 132 -12.15 12.54 -1.43
C PRO A 132 -10.94 12.42 -2.36
N PRO A 133 -9.84 11.76 -1.95
CA PRO A 133 -8.62 11.66 -2.76
C PRO A 133 -8.83 10.88 -4.06
N VAL A 134 -9.85 10.03 -4.08
CA VAL A 134 -10.24 9.23 -5.24
C VAL A 134 -11.77 9.26 -5.38
N ARG A 135 -12.25 9.32 -6.63
CA ARG A 135 -13.62 8.93 -6.94
C ARG A 135 -13.69 7.41 -7.01
N ILE A 136 -14.63 6.80 -6.27
CA ILE A 136 -14.81 5.35 -6.18
C ILE A 136 -16.12 4.97 -6.86
N ASP A 137 -16.03 4.20 -7.93
CA ASP A 137 -17.14 3.72 -8.73
C ASP A 137 -17.14 2.16 -8.77
N GLU A 138 -18.27 1.56 -9.19
CA GLU A 138 -18.40 0.12 -9.46
C GLU A 138 -17.91 -0.82 -8.33
N ILE A 139 -18.33 -0.52 -7.09
CA ILE A 139 -17.90 -1.29 -5.93
C ILE A 139 -18.60 -2.64 -5.90
N ARG A 140 -17.82 -3.72 -5.74
CA ARG A 140 -18.34 -5.08 -5.64
C ARG A 140 -17.47 -5.96 -4.73
N GLU A 141 -18.11 -6.96 -4.14
CA GLU A 141 -17.42 -8.04 -3.44
C GLU A 141 -16.87 -9.04 -4.46
N VAL A 142 -15.63 -9.49 -4.25
CA VAL A 142 -14.96 -10.48 -5.08
C VAL A 142 -14.15 -11.44 -4.20
N GLU A 143 -13.72 -12.55 -4.79
CA GLU A 143 -12.65 -13.36 -4.22
C GLU A 143 -11.32 -13.00 -4.90
N HIS A 144 -10.23 -12.95 -4.14
CA HIS A 144 -8.89 -12.73 -4.64
C HIS A 144 -7.93 -13.74 -3.96
N HIS A 145 -7.42 -14.69 -4.75
CA HIS A 145 -6.56 -15.78 -4.26
C HIS A 145 -7.14 -16.53 -3.05
N GLY A 146 -8.43 -16.88 -3.10
CA GLY A 146 -9.11 -17.62 -2.01
C GLY A 146 -9.52 -16.76 -0.81
N ARG A 147 -9.37 -15.44 -0.89
CA ARG A 147 -9.70 -14.51 0.21
C ARG A 147 -10.78 -13.50 -0.21
N PRO A 148 -11.73 -13.14 0.67
CA PRO A 148 -12.69 -12.08 0.39
C PRO A 148 -12.00 -10.72 0.17
N ALA A 149 -12.37 -10.03 -0.89
CA ALA A 149 -11.86 -8.72 -1.23
C ALA A 149 -12.99 -7.82 -1.74
N TRP A 150 -12.78 -6.50 -1.64
CA TRP A 150 -13.62 -5.51 -2.29
C TRP A 150 -12.89 -4.95 -3.49
N GLU A 151 -13.56 -4.89 -4.64
CA GLU A 151 -13.05 -4.29 -5.87
C GLU A 151 -13.81 -3.00 -6.18
N ALA A 152 -13.10 -1.99 -6.70
CA ALA A 152 -13.69 -0.78 -7.24
C ALA A 152 -12.89 -0.25 -8.44
N LEU A 153 -13.52 0.59 -9.26
CA LEU A 153 -12.83 1.48 -10.20
C LEU A 153 -12.57 2.82 -9.52
N MET A 154 -11.32 3.25 -9.52
CA MET A 154 -10.87 4.44 -8.84
C MET A 154 -10.27 5.44 -9.79
N ARG A 155 -10.56 6.73 -9.57
CA ARG A 155 -9.92 7.84 -10.29
C ARG A 155 -9.36 8.84 -9.29
N PRO A 156 -8.04 9.09 -9.28
CA PRO A 156 -7.44 10.16 -8.50
C PRO A 156 -8.15 11.50 -8.74
N THR A 157 -8.42 12.23 -7.67
CA THR A 157 -8.91 13.61 -7.70
C THR A 157 -7.77 14.58 -7.44
N ASP A 158 -8.04 15.88 -7.51
CA ASP A 158 -7.05 16.90 -7.16
C ASP A 158 -6.66 16.89 -5.67
N SER A 159 -7.38 16.13 -4.82
CA SER A 159 -7.01 15.88 -3.43
C SER A 159 -6.18 14.62 -3.23
N TYR A 160 -5.88 13.86 -4.29
CA TYR A 160 -4.99 12.71 -4.21
C TYR A 160 -3.61 13.13 -3.70
N ASP A 161 -3.18 12.48 -2.62
CA ASP A 161 -1.95 12.74 -1.88
C ASP A 161 -1.15 11.44 -1.76
N PRO A 162 -0.38 11.07 -2.80
CA PRO A 162 0.38 9.84 -2.76
C PRO A 162 1.56 9.95 -1.78
N ARG A 163 1.92 8.83 -1.13
CA ARG A 163 3.10 8.74 -0.25
C ARG A 163 4.38 9.13 -0.99
N CYS A 164 4.56 8.63 -2.22
CA CYS A 164 5.52 9.18 -3.16
C CYS A 164 4.82 9.49 -4.48
N SER A 165 5.07 10.69 -4.99
CA SER A 165 4.67 11.09 -6.34
C SER A 165 5.37 10.27 -7.44
N CYS A 166 6.54 9.69 -7.13
CA CYS A 166 7.40 8.91 -8.02
C CYS A 166 7.01 7.42 -8.17
N CYS A 167 6.41 6.85 -7.13
CA CYS A 167 5.94 5.46 -7.07
C CYS A 167 4.60 5.41 -6.30
N PRO A 168 3.58 6.14 -6.77
CA PRO A 168 2.28 6.21 -6.13
C PRO A 168 1.55 4.87 -6.24
N LEU A 169 0.54 4.67 -5.40
CA LEU A 169 -0.34 3.52 -5.57
C LEU A 169 -1.13 3.61 -6.89
N LEU A 170 -1.60 4.82 -7.24
CA LEU A 170 -2.35 5.12 -8.46
C LEU A 170 -1.57 6.14 -9.32
N PHE A 171 -0.77 5.64 -10.26
CA PHE A 171 0.02 6.50 -11.16
C PHE A 171 -0.88 7.28 -12.12
N SER A 172 -0.83 8.61 -12.03
CA SER A 172 -1.77 9.52 -12.70
C SER A 172 -1.17 10.90 -12.93
N ALA A 173 -1.89 11.76 -13.67
CA ALA A 173 -1.53 13.16 -13.79
C ALA A 173 -1.44 13.85 -12.41
N GLN A 174 -2.37 13.50 -11.51
CA GLN A 174 -2.43 14.03 -10.15
C GLN A 174 -1.19 13.65 -9.35
N SER A 175 -0.74 12.39 -9.42
CA SER A 175 0.48 11.97 -8.72
C SER A 175 1.73 12.68 -9.26
N VAL A 176 1.85 12.84 -10.59
CA VAL A 176 2.98 13.54 -11.22
C VAL A 176 2.98 15.03 -10.90
N ALA A 177 1.81 15.67 -10.82
CA ALA A 177 1.69 17.07 -10.42
C ALA A 177 2.24 17.31 -9.00
N ARG A 178 2.22 16.29 -8.13
CA ARG A 178 2.81 16.35 -6.77
C ARG A 178 4.32 16.22 -6.74
N SER A 179 4.99 15.84 -7.83
CA SER A 179 6.45 15.67 -7.86
C SER A 179 7.25 16.97 -7.87
N GLY A 180 6.62 18.12 -8.13
CA GLY A 180 7.35 19.38 -8.30
C GLY A 180 8.38 19.34 -9.45
N SER A 181 9.43 20.17 -9.37
CA SER A 181 10.48 20.29 -10.40
C SER A 181 11.44 19.09 -10.49
N LEU A 182 11.47 18.22 -9.48
CA LEU A 182 12.35 17.03 -9.45
C LEU A 182 11.97 15.97 -10.51
N ALA A 183 10.75 15.99 -11.03
CA ALA A 183 10.29 15.02 -12.03
C ALA A 183 10.41 15.49 -13.49
N GLU A 184 10.81 16.74 -13.76
CA GLU A 184 10.87 17.24 -15.16
C GLU A 184 11.76 16.40 -16.07
N HIS A 185 12.83 15.81 -15.52
CA HIS A 185 13.79 14.99 -16.27
C HIS A 185 13.40 13.50 -16.35
N MET A 186 12.34 13.08 -15.65
CA MET A 186 11.87 11.69 -15.60
C MET A 186 10.48 11.50 -16.23
N LYS A 187 9.86 12.58 -16.71
CA LYS A 187 8.60 12.50 -17.46
C LYS A 187 8.86 11.79 -18.79
N PRO A 188 8.19 10.68 -19.10
CA PRO A 188 8.02 10.26 -20.49
C PRO A 188 7.45 11.45 -21.28
N ALA A 189 7.71 11.53 -22.59
CA ALA A 189 7.06 12.52 -23.44
C ALA A 189 5.53 12.30 -23.38
N ASP A 190 4.83 13.15 -22.63
CA ASP A 190 3.38 13.28 -22.49
C ASP A 190 2.58 11.96 -22.57
N PRO A 191 2.69 11.06 -21.56
CA PRO A 191 1.96 9.79 -21.58
C PRO A 191 0.46 10.03 -21.40
N ARG A 192 -0.36 9.29 -22.14
CA ARG A 192 -1.79 9.20 -21.82
C ARG A 192 -1.96 8.35 -20.56
N TYR A 193 -2.26 9.00 -19.45
CA TYR A 193 -2.57 8.32 -18.18
C TYR A 193 -3.81 7.43 -18.26
N ALA A 194 -3.93 6.49 -17.33
CA ALA A 194 -5.08 5.60 -17.22
C ALA A 194 -6.39 6.39 -17.03
N ASP A 195 -7.48 5.89 -17.62
CA ASP A 195 -8.81 6.48 -17.49
C ASP A 195 -9.39 6.17 -16.08
N ALA A 196 -8.96 5.05 -15.48
CA ALA A 196 -9.23 4.64 -14.10
C ALA A 196 -8.23 3.56 -13.65
N HIS A 197 -8.27 3.21 -12.37
CA HIS A 197 -7.56 2.06 -11.81
C HIS A 197 -8.55 1.06 -11.22
N ARG A 198 -8.41 -0.22 -11.57
CA ARG A 198 -9.10 -1.29 -10.86
C ARG A 198 -8.31 -1.62 -9.61
N VAL A 199 -8.95 -1.47 -8.45
CA VAL A 199 -8.30 -1.62 -7.14
C VAL A 199 -9.01 -2.70 -6.35
N ARG A 200 -8.25 -3.55 -5.65
CA ARG A 200 -8.80 -4.51 -4.68
C ARG A 200 -8.19 -4.33 -3.30
N LEU A 201 -9.04 -4.34 -2.27
CA LEU A 201 -8.61 -4.45 -0.86
C LEU A 201 -9.00 -5.81 -0.30
N ASP A 202 -8.07 -6.50 0.35
CA ASP A 202 -8.39 -7.69 1.15
C ASP A 202 -9.23 -7.26 2.37
N VAL A 203 -10.39 -7.90 2.56
CA VAL A 203 -11.34 -7.54 3.63
C VAL A 203 -10.75 -7.77 5.02
N GLY A 204 -9.95 -8.84 5.18
CA GLY A 204 -9.36 -9.19 6.46
C GLY A 204 -8.35 -8.14 6.92
N THR A 205 -7.50 -7.70 6.02
CA THR A 205 -6.30 -6.91 6.34
C THR A 205 -6.38 -5.45 5.93
N GLY A 206 -7.23 -5.08 4.96
CA GLY A 206 -7.24 -3.76 4.34
C GLY A 206 -6.08 -3.49 3.38
N ILE A 207 -5.21 -4.48 3.13
CA ILE A 207 -4.08 -4.37 2.18
C ILE A 207 -4.63 -4.21 0.77
N CYS A 208 -4.02 -3.31 -0.02
CA CYS A 208 -4.33 -3.15 -1.44
C CYS A 208 -3.71 -4.30 -2.24
N VAL A 209 -4.45 -5.39 -2.39
CA VAL A 209 -3.95 -6.62 -3.00
C VAL A 209 -3.91 -6.58 -4.53
N ARG A 210 -4.56 -5.61 -5.16
CA ARG A 210 -4.46 -5.42 -6.62
C ARG A 210 -4.56 -3.96 -7.01
N THR A 211 -3.73 -3.56 -7.96
CA THR A 211 -3.98 -2.41 -8.82
C THR A 211 -3.84 -2.83 -10.28
N GLU A 212 -4.62 -2.22 -11.16
CA GLU A 212 -4.50 -2.40 -12.60
C GLU A 212 -4.97 -1.14 -13.32
N GLU A 213 -4.13 -0.58 -14.18
CA GLU A 213 -4.46 0.56 -15.03
C GLU A 213 -5.50 0.17 -16.10
N VAL A 214 -6.60 0.93 -16.17
CA VAL A 214 -7.67 0.76 -17.16
C VAL A 214 -7.60 1.91 -18.15
N GLY A 215 -7.32 1.60 -19.42
CA GLY A 215 -7.07 2.60 -20.46
C GLY A 215 -5.68 3.24 -20.34
N GLY A 216 -5.43 4.28 -21.14
CA GLY A 216 -4.12 4.92 -21.24
C GLY A 216 -3.04 4.05 -21.90
N ASP A 217 -1.81 4.57 -21.95
CA ASP A 217 -0.68 3.95 -22.64
C ASP A 217 -0.11 2.72 -21.90
N PHE A 218 -0.44 2.57 -20.63
CA PHE A 218 0.07 1.50 -19.77
C PHE A 218 -1.03 0.60 -19.22
N ALA A 219 -2.14 0.47 -19.94
CA ALA A 219 -3.25 -0.43 -19.57
C ALA A 219 -2.75 -1.83 -19.18
N GLY A 220 -3.27 -2.37 -18.06
CA GLY A 220 -2.84 -3.63 -17.48
C GLY A 220 -1.63 -3.53 -16.54
N ARG A 221 -0.94 -2.38 -16.46
CA ARG A 221 0.12 -2.14 -15.46
C ARG A 221 -0.46 -2.15 -14.05
N GLY A 222 0.29 -2.70 -13.10
CA GLY A 222 -0.06 -2.66 -11.69
C GLY A 222 0.59 -3.79 -10.90
N HIS A 223 -0.07 -4.19 -9.81
CA HIS A 223 0.39 -5.28 -8.96
C HIS A 223 -0.72 -6.24 -8.57
N ASP A 224 -0.32 -7.44 -8.15
CA ASP A 224 -1.19 -8.51 -7.69
C ASP A 224 -0.52 -9.21 -6.49
N VAL A 225 -1.25 -9.35 -5.39
CA VAL A 225 -0.75 -9.85 -4.10
C VAL A 225 -1.57 -11.05 -3.66
N ALA A 226 -0.92 -12.21 -3.57
CA ALA A 226 -1.50 -13.36 -2.92
C ALA A 226 -1.08 -13.38 -1.44
N ILE A 227 -1.98 -13.02 -0.53
CA ILE A 227 -1.75 -13.15 0.91
C ILE A 227 -1.79 -14.63 1.28
N GLU A 228 -0.68 -15.17 1.77
CA GLU A 228 -0.54 -16.56 2.18
C GLU A 228 -0.95 -16.74 3.64
N THR A 229 -0.49 -15.87 4.56
CA THR A 229 -0.80 -15.96 5.99
C THR A 229 -0.89 -14.58 6.64
N VAL A 230 -1.69 -14.46 7.70
CA VAL A 230 -1.93 -13.22 8.47
C VAL A 230 -1.88 -13.55 9.95
N ASP A 231 -1.21 -12.70 10.74
CA ASP A 231 -1.08 -12.80 12.19
C ASP A 231 -0.51 -14.12 12.72
N GLU A 232 0.20 -14.85 11.86
CA GLU A 232 1.00 -15.98 12.28
C GLU A 232 2.25 -15.52 13.04
N PRO A 233 2.67 -16.26 14.08
CA PRO A 233 3.87 -15.95 14.82
C PRO A 233 5.11 -16.19 13.96
N PHE A 234 5.76 -15.11 13.53
CA PHE A 234 7.06 -15.18 12.87
C PHE A 234 8.19 -15.04 13.90
N PRO A 235 9.12 -16.01 14.00
CA PRO A 235 10.22 -15.94 14.95
C PRO A 235 11.26 -14.89 14.54
N ASP A 236 11.98 -14.32 15.50
CA ASP A 236 12.99 -13.27 15.24
C ASP A 236 14.07 -13.70 14.25
N GLY A 237 14.47 -14.97 14.30
CA GLY A 237 15.48 -15.53 13.39
C GLY A 237 15.09 -15.47 11.91
N LEU A 238 13.79 -15.32 11.59
CA LEU A 238 13.31 -15.15 10.21
C LEU A 238 13.81 -13.82 9.60
N PHE A 239 13.94 -12.79 10.42
CA PHE A 239 14.28 -11.43 10.01
C PHE A 239 15.76 -11.07 10.20
N THR A 240 16.57 -12.05 10.58
CA THR A 240 18.02 -11.88 10.63
C THR A 240 18.65 -12.56 9.43
N ALA A 241 19.39 -11.81 8.62
CA ALA A 241 20.26 -12.43 7.62
C ALA A 241 21.26 -13.35 8.34
N ALA A 242 21.29 -14.64 7.98
CA ALA A 242 22.23 -15.58 8.56
C ALA A 242 23.65 -15.03 8.35
N ARG A 243 24.38 -14.76 9.44
CA ARG A 243 25.81 -14.40 9.37
C ARG A 243 26.50 -15.46 8.52
N ARG A 244 26.99 -15.08 7.33
CA ARG A 244 27.90 -15.94 6.56
C ARG A 244 29.03 -16.33 7.51
N ARG A 245 29.08 -17.60 7.92
CA ARG A 245 30.28 -18.14 8.56
C ARG A 245 31.39 -17.97 7.53
N ARG A 246 32.28 -17.00 7.75
CA ARG A 246 33.58 -16.96 7.07
C ARG A 246 34.22 -18.31 7.38
N ARG A 247 34.28 -19.19 6.39
CA ARG A 247 35.15 -20.37 6.46
C ARG A 247 36.57 -19.81 6.56
N GLY A 248 37.22 -20.11 7.68
CA GLY A 248 38.66 -19.90 7.86
C GLY A 248 39.45 -20.84 6.99
#